data_AF-A0A959ITG2-F1
#
_entry.id   AF-A0A959ITG2-F1
#
_cell.length_a   1.000
_cell.length_b   1.000
_cell.length_c   1.000
_cell.angle_alpha   90.00
_cell.angle_beta   90.00
_cell.angle_gamma   90.00
#
_symmetry.space_group_name_H-M   'P 1'
#
loop_
_entity.id
_entity.type
_entity.pdbx_description
1 polymer ?
#
loop_
_entity_poly.entity_id
_entity_poly.type
_entity_poly.pdbx_seq_one_letter_code
_entity_poly.pdbx_strand_id
1 'polypeptide(L)' 'LEEGGFVQNTAGQNYWLEESLSAKLSEILHASQEQSASVLLSRAERKALLNQLLRYYQLHIDNFPTINSHEILEEVLN' A
#
# COMPACT_ATOMS: atom_id res chain seq x y z
N LEU A 1 15.61 -1.25 31.57
CA LEU A 1 15.74 -0.82 30.17
C LEU A 1 15.94 -2.09 29.37
N GLU A 2 14.92 -2.52 28.64
CA GLU A 2 15.07 -3.66 27.72
C GLU A 2 15.69 -3.14 26.43
N GLU A 3 16.81 -3.73 26.02
CA GLU A 3 17.48 -3.37 24.77
C GLU A 3 16.63 -3.85 23.60
N GLY A 4 16.23 -2.93 22.72
CA GLY A 4 15.50 -3.27 21.49
C GLY A 4 16.42 -3.98 20.50
N GLY A 5 16.18 -5.26 20.26
CA GLY A 5 16.83 -6.02 19.19
C GLY A 5 16.09 -5.87 17.86
N PHE A 6 16.82 -5.88 16.74
CA PHE A 6 16.20 -5.97 15.41
C PHE A 6 15.57 -7.36 15.25
N VAL A 7 14.24 -7.41 15.38
CA VAL A 7 13.46 -8.62 15.12
C VAL A 7 12.93 -8.57 13.69
N GLN A 8 13.11 -9.66 12.94
CA GLN A 8 12.34 -9.87 11.72
C GLN A 8 10.90 -10.19 12.12
N ASN A 9 10.10 -9.14 12.33
CA ASN A 9 8.70 -9.27 12.68
C ASN A 9 7.93 -9.86 11.49
N THR A 10 7.66 -11.17 11.55
CA THR A 10 6.97 -11.92 10.48
C THR A 10 5.58 -12.39 10.90
N ALA A 11 5.12 -12.03 12.11
CA ALA A 11 3.88 -12.54 12.68
C ALA A 11 2.93 -11.40 13.08
N GLY A 12 2.18 -10.87 12.11
CA GLY A 12 1.14 -9.87 12.39
C GLY A 12 0.41 -9.35 11.14
N GLN A 13 -0.58 -8.48 11.36
CA GLN A 13 -1.12 -7.61 10.31
C GLN A 13 -0.06 -6.52 10.04
N ASN A 14 0.67 -6.66 8.94
CA ASN A 14 1.76 -5.75 8.60
C ASN A 14 1.21 -4.36 8.27
N TYR A 15 1.50 -3.37 9.13
CA TYR A 15 1.22 -1.95 8.89
C TYR A 15 2.38 -1.22 8.22
N TRP A 16 3.28 -1.98 7.61
CA TRP A 16 4.41 -1.47 6.85
C TRP A 16 4.29 -1.90 5.40
N LEU A 17 4.92 -1.11 4.54
CA LEU A 17 5.05 -1.39 3.13
C LEU A 17 6.39 -2.08 2.89
N GLU A 18 6.39 -3.17 2.12
CA GLU A 18 7.63 -3.84 1.70
C GLU A 18 8.50 -2.89 0.86
N GLU A 19 9.80 -3.15 0.81
CA GLU A 19 10.76 -2.29 0.12
C GLU A 19 10.40 -2.06 -1.36
N SER A 20 10.03 -3.12 -2.07
CA SER A 20 9.65 -3.05 -3.49
C SER A 20 8.42 -2.17 -3.74
N LEU A 21 7.37 -2.34 -2.93
CA LEU A 21 6.17 -1.53 -3.03
C LEU A 21 6.44 -0.09 -2.57
N SER A 22 7.35 0.11 -1.62
CA SER A 22 7.77 1.44 -1.17
C SER A 22 8.52 2.21 -2.26
N ALA A 23 9.40 1.54 -2.99
CA ALA A 23 10.05 2.12 -4.16
C ALA A 23 9.01 2.53 -5.21
N LYS A 24 8.02 1.67 -5.48
CA LYS A 24 6.92 1.99 -6.40
C LYS A 24 6.05 3.14 -5.92
N LEU A 25 5.71 3.19 -4.63
CA LEU A 25 4.98 4.31 -4.06
C LEU A 25 5.79 5.60 -4.20
N SER A 26 7.10 5.55 -3.97
CA SER A 26 7.99 6.70 -4.17
C SER A 26 8.01 7.16 -5.63
N GLU A 27 8.09 6.23 -6.59
CA GLU A 27 7.98 6.54 -8.02
C GLU A 27 6.65 7.25 -8.32
N ILE A 28 5.52 6.77 -7.79
CA ILE A 28 4.21 7.40 -7.97
C ILE A 28 4.17 8.81 -7.37
N LEU A 29 4.68 8.98 -6.15
CA LEU A 29 4.62 10.25 -5.42
C LEU A 29 5.49 11.34 -6.03
N HIS A 30 6.59 10.96 -6.68
CA HIS A 30 7.53 11.90 -7.29
C HIS A 30 7.41 12.01 -8.82
N ALA A 31 6.61 11.15 -9.46
CA ALA A 31 6.36 11.24 -10.89
C ALA A 31 5.59 12.54 -11.22
N SER A 32 6.06 13.27 -12.23
CA SER A 32 5.24 14.30 -12.85
C SER A 32 4.03 13.66 -13.54
N GLN A 33 3.01 14.46 -13.85
CA GLN A 33 1.83 13.94 -14.54
C GLN A 33 2.18 13.29 -15.89
N GLU A 34 3.18 13.82 -16.60
CA GLU A 34 3.69 13.28 -17.86
C GLU A 34 4.44 11.95 -17.67
N GLN A 35 5.03 11.73 -16.50
CA GLN A 35 5.78 10.53 -16.15
C GLN A 35 4.91 9.47 -15.47
N SER A 36 3.68 9.80 -15.06
CA SER A 36 2.79 8.88 -14.35
C SER A 36 2.51 7.59 -15.13
N ALA A 37 2.37 7.68 -16.46
CA ALA A 37 2.18 6.52 -17.35
C ALA A 37 3.42 5.62 -17.46
N SER A 38 4.60 6.11 -17.08
CA SER A 38 5.84 5.32 -17.07
C SER A 38 6.02 4.49 -15.80
N VAL A 39 5.23 4.76 -14.76
CA VAL A 39 5.25 3.97 -13.52
C VAL A 39 4.53 2.65 -13.77
N LEU A 40 5.31 1.63 -14.09
CA LEU A 40 4.80 0.29 -14.35
C LEU A 40 4.50 -0.41 -13.02
N LEU A 41 3.24 -0.80 -12.87
CA LEU A 41 2.75 -1.62 -11.78
C LEU A 41 2.09 -2.86 -12.38
N SER A 42 2.53 -4.02 -11.94
CA SER A 42 1.77 -5.24 -12.19
C SER A 42 0.41 -5.14 -11.51
N ARG A 43 -0.53 -5.93 -12.02
CA ARG A 43 -1.86 -6.12 -11.43
C ARG A 43 -1.79 -6.42 -9.92
N ALA A 44 -0.81 -7.23 -9.52
CA ALA A 44 -0.58 -7.63 -8.14
C ALA A 44 -0.04 -6.48 -7.28
N GLU A 45 0.96 -5.75 -7.77
CA GLU A 45 1.55 -4.61 -7.06
C GLU A 45 0.53 -3.49 -6.87
N ARG A 46 -0.28 -3.20 -7.90
CA ARG A 46 -1.35 -2.20 -7.81
C ARG A 46 -2.37 -2.55 -6.73
N LYS A 47 -2.81 -3.81 -6.68
CA LYS A 47 -3.73 -4.29 -5.64
C LYS A 47 -3.10 -4.23 -4.25
N ALA A 48 -1.84 -4.61 -4.12
CA ALA A 48 -1.13 -4.60 -2.85
C ALA A 48 -0.94 -3.16 -2.32
N LEU A 49 -0.49 -2.24 -3.16
CA LEU A 49 -0.36 -0.82 -2.81
C LEU A 49 -1.69 -0.21 -2.40
N LEU A 50 -2.75 -0.47 -3.18
CA LEU A 50 -4.08 0.06 -2.88
C LEU A 50 -4.58 -0.42 -1.51
N ASN A 51 -4.47 -1.72 -1.22
CA ASN A 51 -4.85 -2.26 0.08
C ASN A 51 -4.08 -1.62 1.23
N GLN A 52 -2.78 -1.36 1.05
CA GLN A 52 -1.94 -0.71 2.05
C GLN A 52 -2.32 0.76 2.26
N LEU A 53 -2.62 1.49 1.19
CA LEU A 53 -3.10 2.87 1.27
C LEU A 53 -4.45 2.96 1.97
N LEU A 54 -5.39 2.06 1.66
CA LEU A 54 -6.67 1.99 2.34
C LEU A 54 -6.50 1.69 3.82
N ARG A 55 -5.59 0.77 4.16
CA ARG A 55 -5.28 0.48 5.55
C ARG A 55 -4.66 1.68 6.26
N TYR A 56 -3.77 2.41 5.60
CA TYR A 56 -3.20 3.65 6.12
C TYR A 56 -4.30 4.67 6.44
N TYR A 57 -5.22 4.94 5.50
CA TYR A 57 -6.31 5.90 5.73
C TYR A 57 -7.29 5.45 6.83
N GLN A 58 -7.60 4.16 6.91
CA GLN A 58 -8.41 3.60 8.01
C GLN A 58 -7.81 3.85 9.39
N LEU A 59 -6.47 3.89 9.50
CA LEU A 59 -5.78 4.11 10.77
C LEU A 59 -5.59 5.59 11.11
N HIS A 60 -5.56 6.47 10.12
CA HIS A 60 -5.19 7.88 10.30
C HIS A 60 -6.37 8.86 10.19
N ILE A 61 -7.53 8.41 9.71
CA ILE A 61 -8.73 9.25 9.57
C ILE A 61 -9.83 8.70 10.48
N ASP A 62 -10.29 9.53 11.42
CA ASP A 62 -11.42 9.20 12.29
C ASP A 62 -12.70 8.97 11.48
N ASN A 63 -13.48 7.97 11.89
CA ASN A 63 -14.69 7.53 11.20
C ASN A 63 -14.50 7.19 9.71
N PHE A 64 -13.27 6.83 9.29
CA PHE A 64 -13.08 6.32 7.93
C PHE A 64 -13.86 5.01 7.76
N PRO A 65 -14.85 4.97 6.85
CA PRO A 65 -15.69 3.80 6.71
C PRO A 65 -14.85 2.60 6.27
N THR A 66 -15.21 1.41 6.76
CA THR A 66 -14.68 0.17 6.17
C THR A 66 -15.17 0.10 4.72
N ILE A 67 -14.29 0.42 3.78
CA ILE A 67 -14.54 0.24 2.36
C ILE A 67 -14.54 -1.27 2.10
N ASN A 68 -15.74 -1.88 2.11
CA ASN A 68 -15.92 -3.30 1.80
C ASN A 68 -15.60 -3.52 0.31
N SER A 69 -14.37 -3.93 0.06
CA SER A 69 -13.74 -4.09 -1.25
C SER A 69 -14.29 -5.24 -2.11
N HIS A 70 -15.58 -5.54 -2.06
CA HIS A 70 -16.20 -6.34 -3.13
C HIS A 70 -16.01 -5.66 -4.52
N GLU A 71 -15.71 -4.35 -4.55
CA GLU A 71 -15.52 -3.51 -5.74
C GLU A 71 -14.06 -3.26 -6.18
N ILE A 72 -13.06 -3.28 -5.28
CA ILE A 72 -11.63 -3.40 -5.69
C ILE A 72 -11.43 -4.69 -6.52
N LEU A 73 -12.32 -5.66 -6.33
CA LEU A 73 -12.34 -6.93 -7.04
C LEU A 73 -12.87 -6.81 -8.49
N GLU A 74 -13.72 -5.85 -8.86
CA GLU A 74 -14.21 -5.68 -10.25
C GLU A 74 -13.32 -4.77 -11.12
N GLU A 75 -12.70 -3.73 -10.57
CA GLU A 75 -11.94 -2.73 -11.35
C GLU A 75 -10.57 -3.21 -11.85
N VAL A 76 -10.19 -4.43 -11.45
CA VAL A 76 -9.06 -5.15 -12.03
C VAL A 76 -9.55 -6.25 -12.99
N LEU A 77 -10.84 -6.55 -13.00
CA LEU A 77 -11.47 -7.59 -13.82
C LEU A 77 -12.12 -7.04 -15.11
N ASN A 78 -12.07 -5.72 -15.34
CA ASN A 78 -12.04 -5.10 -16.68
C ASN A 78 -10.69 -4.43 -16.91
#